data_AF-A0A1Y1JQY7-F1
#
_entry.id   AF-A0A1Y1JQY7-F1
#
_cell.length_a   1.000
_cell.length_b   1.000
_cell.length_c   1.000
_cell.angle_alpha   90.00
_cell.angle_beta   90.00
_cell.angle_gamma   90.00
#
_symmetry.space_group_name_H-M   'P 1'
#
loop_
_entity.id
_entity.type
_entity.pdbx_description
1 polymer ?
#
loop_
_entity_poly.entity_id
_entity_poly.type
_entity_poly.pdbx_seq_one_letter_code
_entity_poly.pdbx_strand_id
1 'polypeptide(L)'
;MEDNFDYENIFPQCSDNFTEATTESFTAGATKIQSACQLIYFMIEANSKMWIPFINECKILSHYLIYINNNSSNDGKNCCNYFNYRLKQLLRQYNCDIQNTLTSYEQMIKAYTLYNLSKYDICWEHVKNLEDDSFFNISFLEWLYFYLADYKRKENKRSFTCPRNSFDYKEYLKLLSECETKKNKNFCRIIYKLQDENSDYMLFICKCLEDAKPLAITSETNTIRLAVATFIVLCTILITVLIFYRFNFFGLYLQRTLRKIRSHLNNKNNDNYILNDIFEMEYTGLIKDEYKIEYTSKGY
;
A
#
# COMPACT_ATOMS: atom_id res chain seq x y z
N MET A 1 7.19 -14.44 -9.35
CA MET A 1 7.25 -15.29 -8.15
C MET A 1 5.98 -16.12 -8.14
N GLU A 2 6.08 -17.42 -7.94
CA GLU A 2 4.91 -18.32 -7.90
C GLU A 2 4.28 -18.20 -6.51
N ASP A 3 3.00 -17.83 -6.46
CA ASP A 3 2.25 -17.65 -5.22
C ASP A 3 1.89 -19.03 -4.65
N ASN A 4 2.53 -19.40 -3.54
CA ASN A 4 2.33 -20.69 -2.86
C ASN A 4 1.26 -20.61 -1.77
N PHE A 5 0.46 -19.54 -1.75
CA PHE A 5 -0.65 -19.44 -0.81
C PHE A 5 -1.80 -20.38 -1.21
N ASP A 6 -2.38 -21.03 -0.21
CA ASP A 6 -3.49 -21.97 -0.36
C ASP A 6 -4.81 -21.26 -0.06
N TYR A 7 -5.57 -21.00 -1.12
CA TYR A 7 -6.85 -20.28 -1.08
C TYR A 7 -8.06 -21.22 -0.91
N GLU A 8 -7.84 -22.54 -0.98
CA GLU A 8 -8.96 -23.49 -0.96
C GLU A 8 -9.66 -23.50 0.39
N ASN A 9 -10.99 -23.60 0.33
CA ASN A 9 -11.86 -23.74 1.50
C ASN A 9 -11.74 -22.63 2.55
N ILE A 10 -11.13 -21.48 2.21
CA ILE A 10 -11.19 -20.27 3.04
C ILE A 10 -12.60 -19.68 2.99
N PHE A 11 -13.16 -19.52 1.79
CA PHE A 11 -14.45 -18.87 1.59
C PHE A 11 -15.55 -19.85 1.16
N PRO A 12 -16.81 -19.60 1.59
CA PRO A 12 -17.23 -18.54 2.51
C PRO A 12 -16.99 -18.88 3.99
N GLN A 13 -16.76 -20.15 4.30
CA GLN A 13 -16.80 -20.72 5.66
C GLN A 13 -15.98 -19.95 6.69
N CYS A 14 -14.68 -19.69 6.46
CA CYS A 14 -13.84 -19.03 7.47
C CYS A 14 -14.23 -17.55 7.69
N SER A 15 -14.77 -16.88 6.67
CA SER A 15 -15.31 -15.52 6.77
C SER A 15 -16.62 -15.49 7.54
N ASP A 16 -17.50 -16.47 7.32
CA ASP A 16 -18.76 -16.60 8.05
C ASP A 16 -18.48 -16.91 9.53
N ASN A 17 -17.58 -17.87 9.79
CA ASN A 17 -17.09 -18.21 11.13
C ASN A 17 -16.48 -16.99 11.85
N PHE A 18 -15.74 -16.15 11.13
CA PHE A 18 -15.20 -14.91 11.68
C PHE A 18 -16.32 -13.96 12.09
N THR A 19 -17.34 -13.78 11.23
CA THR A 19 -18.50 -12.95 11.53
C THR A 19 -19.26 -13.47 12.74
N GLU A 20 -19.54 -14.78 12.80
CA GLU A 20 -20.18 -15.44 13.94
C GLU A 20 -19.41 -15.18 15.24
N ALA A 21 -18.09 -15.41 15.24
CA ALA A 21 -17.21 -15.15 16.37
C ALA A 21 -17.23 -13.69 16.86
N THR A 22 -17.56 -12.72 15.99
CA THR A 22 -17.69 -11.30 16.38
C THR A 22 -19.04 -10.93 16.98
N THR A 23 -20.09 -11.72 16.71
CA THR A 23 -21.47 -11.42 17.12
C THR A 23 -21.84 -11.94 18.50
N GLU A 24 -21.16 -12.96 19.01
CA GLU A 24 -21.43 -13.52 20.33
C GLU A 24 -20.99 -12.57 21.46
N SER A 25 -21.90 -12.23 22.38
CA SER A 25 -21.63 -11.27 23.46
C SER A 25 -20.69 -11.87 24.53
N PHE A 26 -19.55 -11.21 24.78
CA PHE A 26 -18.48 -11.72 25.64
C PHE A 26 -18.70 -11.45 27.14
N THR A 27 -18.67 -12.49 27.99
CA THR A 27 -18.74 -12.33 29.46
C THR A 27 -17.59 -12.99 30.23
N ALA A 28 -16.99 -14.07 29.74
CA ALA A 28 -15.86 -14.73 30.40
C ALA A 28 -14.52 -14.49 29.67
N GLY A 29 -13.49 -14.02 30.37
CA GLY A 29 -12.13 -13.80 29.80
C GLY A 29 -11.90 -12.43 29.14
N ALA A 30 -12.93 -11.60 29.02
CA ALA A 30 -12.86 -10.28 28.38
C ALA A 30 -11.76 -9.37 28.97
N THR A 31 -11.53 -9.42 30.28
CA THR A 31 -10.50 -8.62 30.97
C THR A 31 -9.08 -9.09 30.65
N LYS A 32 -8.83 -10.41 30.59
CA LYS A 32 -7.52 -10.97 30.23
C LYS A 32 -7.19 -10.72 28.77
N ILE A 33 -8.13 -10.94 27.87
CA ILE A 33 -7.96 -10.66 26.44
C ILE A 33 -7.69 -9.17 26.21
N GLN A 34 -8.45 -8.30 26.89
CA GLN A 34 -8.22 -6.86 26.81
C GLN A 34 -6.81 -6.47 27.28
N SER A 35 -6.36 -7.03 28.40
CA SER A 35 -5.01 -6.78 28.92
C SER A 35 -3.93 -7.30 27.97
N ALA A 36 -4.12 -8.48 27.38
CA ALA A 36 -3.24 -9.02 26.35
C ALA A 36 -3.20 -8.10 25.12
N CYS A 37 -4.34 -7.63 24.64
CA CYS A 37 -4.40 -6.71 23.49
C CYS A 37 -3.75 -5.35 23.75
N GLN A 38 -3.84 -4.83 24.97
CA GLN A 38 -3.08 -3.64 25.38
C GLN A 38 -1.58 -3.89 25.33
N LEU A 39 -1.11 -5.06 25.79
CA LEU A 39 0.30 -5.41 25.73
C LEU A 39 0.77 -5.63 24.28
N ILE A 40 -0.03 -6.31 23.46
CA ILE A 40 0.23 -6.54 22.03
C ILE A 40 0.43 -5.21 21.31
N TYR A 41 -0.47 -4.25 21.54
CA TYR A 41 -0.39 -2.92 20.96
C TYR A 41 0.99 -2.27 21.13
N PHE A 42 1.57 -2.37 22.33
CA PHE A 42 2.92 -1.89 22.61
C PHE A 42 4.00 -2.76 21.99
N MET A 43 3.86 -4.09 22.03
CA MET A 43 4.85 -5.04 21.51
C MET A 43 5.01 -4.96 19.99
N ILE A 44 3.97 -4.58 19.26
CA ILE A 44 4.01 -4.43 17.80
C ILE A 44 4.17 -2.98 17.35
N GLU A 45 4.35 -2.06 18.31
CA GLU A 45 4.59 -0.64 18.07
C GLU A 45 3.51 -0.02 17.15
N ALA A 46 2.24 -0.25 17.50
CA ALA A 46 1.11 0.30 16.76
C ALA A 46 0.97 1.82 16.99
N ASN A 47 0.40 2.53 16.01
CA ASN A 47 0.29 3.99 16.05
C ASN A 47 -0.47 4.50 17.30
N SER A 48 0.15 5.41 18.05
CA SER A 48 -0.36 6.01 19.31
C SER A 48 -1.79 6.56 19.23
N LYS A 49 -2.21 7.07 18.07
CA LYS A 49 -3.52 7.71 17.89
C LYS A 49 -4.68 6.71 17.74
N MET A 50 -4.39 5.43 17.55
CA MET A 50 -5.37 4.40 17.21
C MET A 50 -5.55 3.33 18.28
N TRP A 51 -5.18 3.63 19.53
CA TRP A 51 -5.22 2.71 20.67
C TRP A 51 -6.56 1.98 20.84
N ILE A 52 -7.67 2.72 20.99
CA ILE A 52 -8.97 2.10 21.31
C ILE A 52 -9.48 1.25 20.13
N PRO A 53 -9.48 1.75 18.88
CA PRO A 53 -9.87 0.93 17.74
C PRO A 53 -9.00 -0.33 17.59
N PHE A 54 -7.68 -0.20 17.75
CA PHE A 54 -6.76 -1.34 17.68
C PHE A 54 -7.12 -2.43 18.68
N ILE A 55 -7.35 -2.07 19.94
CA ILE A 55 -7.68 -3.05 20.98
C ILE A 55 -8.98 -3.77 20.65
N ASN A 56 -9.97 -3.07 20.09
CA ASN A 56 -11.22 -3.70 19.69
C ASN A 56 -11.01 -4.71 18.56
N GLU A 57 -10.23 -4.38 17.54
CA GLU A 57 -9.89 -5.31 16.45
C GLU A 57 -9.02 -6.48 16.94
N CYS A 58 -8.07 -6.22 17.84
CA CYS A 58 -7.28 -7.27 18.47
C CYS A 58 -8.17 -8.24 19.27
N LYS A 59 -9.17 -7.74 19.99
CA LYS A 59 -10.14 -8.59 20.70
C LYS A 59 -10.92 -9.45 19.71
N ILE A 60 -11.40 -8.87 18.61
CA ILE A 60 -12.09 -9.61 17.54
C ILE A 60 -11.21 -10.75 17.01
N LEU A 61 -9.94 -10.48 16.68
CA LEU A 61 -8.99 -11.51 16.26
C LEU A 61 -8.77 -12.59 17.34
N SER A 62 -8.65 -12.18 18.59
CA SER A 62 -8.49 -13.07 19.74
C SER A 62 -9.68 -14.02 19.86
N HIS A 63 -10.91 -13.52 19.70
CA HIS A 63 -12.11 -14.33 19.74
C HIS A 63 -12.21 -15.28 18.56
N TYR A 64 -11.77 -14.86 17.38
CA TYR A 64 -11.70 -15.76 16.24
C TYR A 64 -10.73 -16.94 16.47
N LEU A 65 -9.59 -16.72 17.13
CA LEU A 65 -8.70 -17.82 17.52
C LEU A 65 -9.37 -18.81 18.49
N ILE A 66 -10.17 -18.32 19.45
CA ILE A 66 -10.96 -19.18 20.33
C ILE A 66 -11.98 -19.99 19.52
N TYR A 67 -12.67 -19.34 18.58
CA TYR A 67 -13.65 -20.00 17.71
C TYR A 67 -12.99 -21.12 16.92
N ILE A 68 -11.83 -20.85 16.28
CA ILE A 68 -11.06 -21.86 15.55
C ILE A 68 -10.70 -23.02 16.48
N ASN A 69 -10.20 -22.73 17.69
CA ASN A 69 -9.83 -23.76 18.66
C ASN A 69 -11.02 -24.63 19.12
N ASN A 70 -12.21 -24.04 19.26
CA ASN A 70 -13.39 -24.76 19.73
C ASN A 70 -14.08 -25.57 18.60
N ASN A 71 -13.96 -25.10 17.36
CA ASN A 71 -14.62 -25.66 16.19
C ASN A 71 -13.66 -26.35 15.22
N SER A 72 -12.46 -26.75 15.69
CA SER A 72 -11.42 -27.35 14.85
C SER A 72 -11.83 -28.74 14.33
N SER A 73 -12.63 -28.77 13.26
CA SER A 73 -12.63 -29.84 12.25
C SER A 73 -11.38 -29.73 11.36
N ASN A 74 -11.28 -30.55 10.30
CA ASN A 74 -10.22 -30.49 9.27
C ASN A 74 -9.99 -29.08 8.65
N ASP A 75 -10.88 -28.11 8.89
CA ASP A 75 -10.82 -26.76 8.33
C ASP A 75 -9.95 -25.78 9.14
N GLY A 76 -9.41 -26.20 10.29
CA GLY A 76 -8.60 -25.35 11.18
C GLY A 76 -7.43 -24.66 10.46
N LYS A 77 -6.74 -25.37 9.56
CA LYS A 77 -5.66 -24.82 8.73
C LYS A 77 -6.13 -23.64 7.87
N ASN A 78 -7.27 -23.79 7.19
CA ASN A 78 -7.78 -22.78 6.25
C ASN A 78 -8.27 -21.54 6.99
N CYS A 79 -8.86 -21.72 8.17
CA CYS A 79 -9.27 -20.59 9.00
C CYS A 79 -8.09 -19.91 9.69
N CYS A 80 -6.99 -20.62 9.94
CA CYS A 80 -5.73 -19.99 10.33
C CYS A 80 -5.10 -19.15 9.20
N ASN A 81 -5.23 -19.58 7.94
CA ASN A 81 -4.87 -18.75 6.78
C ASN A 81 -5.73 -17.47 6.71
N TYR A 82 -7.03 -17.57 7.00
CA TYR A 82 -7.91 -16.40 7.09
C TYR A 82 -7.54 -15.49 8.27
N PHE A 83 -7.21 -16.05 9.44
CA PHE A 83 -6.68 -15.29 10.57
C PHE A 83 -5.41 -14.52 10.19
N ASN A 84 -4.46 -15.16 9.49
CA ASN A 84 -3.24 -14.52 9.02
C ASN A 84 -3.53 -13.30 8.10
N TYR A 85 -4.52 -13.43 7.21
CA TYR A 85 -5.05 -12.32 6.41
C TYR A 85 -5.60 -11.18 7.26
N ARG A 86 -6.49 -11.48 8.21
CA ARG A 86 -7.09 -10.46 9.08
C ARG A 86 -6.05 -9.80 9.99
N LEU A 87 -5.02 -10.53 10.41
CA LEU A 87 -3.88 -9.97 11.12
C LEU A 87 -3.11 -8.99 10.23
N LYS A 88 -2.77 -9.36 8.99
CA LYS A 88 -2.11 -8.43 8.04
C LYS A 88 -2.94 -7.16 7.83
N GLN A 89 -4.26 -7.31 7.69
CA GLN A 89 -5.18 -6.18 7.53
C GLN A 89 -5.10 -5.23 8.73
N LEU A 90 -5.14 -5.77 9.95
CA LEU A 90 -4.99 -5.01 11.18
C LEU A 90 -3.64 -4.27 11.24
N LEU A 91 -2.52 -4.95 10.92
CA LEU A 91 -1.19 -4.33 10.92
C LEU A 91 -1.11 -3.13 9.96
N ARG A 92 -1.69 -3.26 8.75
CA ARG A 92 -1.73 -2.20 7.74
C ARG A 92 -2.66 -1.05 8.15
N GLN A 93 -3.88 -1.36 8.62
CA GLN A 93 -4.87 -0.37 9.01
C GLN A 93 -4.36 0.56 10.13
N TYR A 94 -3.57 0.00 11.05
CA TYR A 94 -3.05 0.74 12.20
C TYR A 94 -1.61 1.22 12.04
N ASN A 95 -1.03 1.08 10.84
CA ASN A 95 0.36 1.47 10.53
C ASN A 95 1.34 1.00 11.62
N CYS A 96 1.29 -0.28 11.97
CA CYS A 96 2.21 -0.86 12.96
C CYS A 96 3.63 -0.91 12.40
N ASP A 97 4.65 -0.72 13.22
CA ASP A 97 6.04 -0.78 12.72
C ASP A 97 6.39 -2.23 12.30
N ILE A 98 5.85 -3.23 13.02
CA ILE A 98 5.97 -4.64 12.64
C ILE A 98 4.86 -5.00 11.63
N GLN A 99 5.21 -5.07 10.35
CA GLN A 99 4.31 -5.45 9.25
C GLN A 99 4.37 -6.95 8.88
N ASN A 100 5.29 -7.70 9.48
CA ASN A 100 5.44 -9.14 9.26
C ASN A 100 4.43 -9.90 10.13
N THR A 101 3.52 -10.65 9.52
CA THR A 101 2.43 -11.32 10.25
C THR A 101 2.92 -12.45 11.16
N LEU A 102 3.98 -13.17 10.77
CA LEU A 102 4.58 -14.21 11.62
C LEU A 102 5.16 -13.58 12.89
N THR A 103 6.00 -12.55 12.74
CA THR A 103 6.60 -11.85 13.88
C THR A 103 5.53 -11.20 14.75
N SER A 104 4.50 -10.59 14.16
CA SER A 104 3.40 -10.01 14.94
C SER A 104 2.62 -11.08 15.71
N TYR A 105 2.35 -12.23 15.12
CA TYR A 105 1.67 -13.33 15.82
C TYR A 105 2.53 -13.94 16.94
N GLU A 106 3.85 -14.02 16.76
CA GLU A 106 4.78 -14.37 17.84
C GLU A 106 4.63 -13.43 19.05
N GLN A 107 4.52 -12.12 18.81
CA GLN A 107 4.28 -11.14 19.89
C GLN A 107 2.90 -11.33 20.52
N MET A 108 1.88 -11.64 19.72
CA MET A 108 0.55 -11.98 20.23
C MET A 108 0.59 -13.18 21.17
N ILE A 109 1.24 -14.28 20.76
CA ILE A 109 1.38 -15.49 21.58
C ILE A 109 2.11 -15.18 22.88
N LYS A 110 3.24 -14.44 22.85
CA LYS A 110 3.96 -14.03 24.06
C LYS A 110 3.05 -13.27 25.02
N ALA A 111 2.28 -12.31 24.52
CA ALA A 111 1.33 -11.57 25.34
C ALA A 111 0.24 -12.49 25.91
N TYR A 112 -0.35 -13.37 25.11
CA TYR A 112 -1.36 -14.32 25.57
C TYR A 112 -0.82 -15.26 26.65
N THR A 113 0.39 -15.79 26.50
CA THR A 113 1.03 -16.64 27.52
C THR A 113 1.15 -15.92 28.86
N LEU A 114 1.53 -14.64 28.89
CA LEU A 114 1.64 -13.84 30.11
C LEU A 114 0.30 -13.69 30.85
N TYR A 115 -0.82 -13.73 30.12
CA TYR A 115 -2.17 -13.66 30.70
C TYR A 115 -2.83 -15.04 30.90
N ASN A 116 -2.06 -16.13 30.83
CA ASN A 116 -2.55 -17.51 30.93
C ASN A 116 -3.59 -17.87 29.85
N LEU A 117 -3.36 -17.39 28.63
CA LEU A 117 -4.17 -17.62 27.44
C LEU A 117 -3.40 -18.51 26.44
N SER A 118 -2.82 -19.61 26.90
CA SER A 118 -1.94 -20.44 26.06
C SER A 118 -2.63 -21.05 24.84
N LYS A 119 -3.95 -21.26 24.87
CA LYS A 119 -4.73 -21.85 23.75
C LYS A 119 -4.84 -20.97 22.48
N TYR A 120 -4.25 -19.79 22.48
CA TYR A 120 -4.34 -18.83 21.38
C TYR A 120 -3.21 -19.03 20.35
N ASP A 121 -2.32 -19.99 20.57
CA ASP A 121 -1.27 -20.44 19.66
C ASP A 121 -1.76 -21.47 18.62
N ILE A 122 -3.07 -21.73 18.54
CA ILE A 122 -3.70 -22.73 17.66
C ILE A 122 -3.32 -22.61 16.18
N CYS A 123 -2.93 -21.43 15.72
CA CYS A 123 -2.54 -21.17 14.34
C CYS A 123 -1.02 -21.11 14.11
N TRP A 124 -0.20 -21.45 15.10
CA TRP A 124 1.26 -21.31 15.08
C TRP A 124 1.92 -21.92 13.84
N GLU A 125 1.56 -23.16 13.50
CA GLU A 125 2.16 -23.89 12.37
C GLU A 125 1.68 -23.42 10.99
N HIS A 126 0.63 -22.59 10.96
CA HIS A 126 -0.05 -22.19 9.73
C HIS A 126 0.17 -20.71 9.38
N VAL A 127 0.42 -19.87 10.39
CA VAL A 127 0.75 -18.46 10.16
C VAL A 127 2.16 -18.35 9.59
N LYS A 128 2.25 -17.63 8.47
CA LYS A 128 3.51 -17.27 7.79
C LYS A 128 3.45 -15.80 7.46
N ASN A 129 4.60 -15.17 7.17
CA ASN A 129 4.58 -13.82 6.62
C ASN A 129 3.71 -13.78 5.36
N LEU A 130 2.63 -13.00 5.40
CA LEU A 130 1.72 -12.87 4.27
C LEU A 130 2.25 -11.81 3.32
N GLU A 131 2.63 -12.27 2.13
CA GLU A 131 3.06 -11.42 1.02
C GLU A 131 1.91 -10.55 0.50
N ASP A 132 2.25 -9.38 -0.03
CA ASP A 132 1.24 -8.39 -0.44
C ASP A 132 0.32 -8.90 -1.54
N ASP A 133 0.87 -9.62 -2.53
CA ASP A 133 0.08 -10.26 -3.60
C ASP A 133 -0.96 -11.22 -3.00
N SER A 134 -0.54 -12.07 -2.06
CA SER A 134 -1.44 -13.04 -1.44
C SER A 134 -2.50 -12.33 -0.59
N PHE A 135 -2.13 -11.27 0.14
CA PHE A 135 -3.06 -10.43 0.87
C PHE A 135 -4.14 -9.81 -0.03
N PHE A 136 -3.74 -9.22 -1.17
CA PHE A 136 -4.69 -8.62 -2.11
C PHE A 136 -5.61 -9.65 -2.75
N ASN A 137 -5.09 -10.84 -3.08
CA ASN A 137 -5.90 -11.95 -3.58
C ASN A 137 -6.99 -12.38 -2.57
N ILE A 138 -6.66 -12.54 -1.29
CA ILE A 138 -7.65 -12.90 -0.26
C ILE A 138 -8.66 -11.77 -0.06
N SER A 139 -8.21 -10.52 -0.02
CA SER A 139 -9.09 -9.36 0.12
C SER A 139 -10.10 -9.27 -1.03
N PHE A 140 -9.65 -9.57 -2.25
CA PHE A 140 -10.55 -9.65 -3.40
C PHE A 140 -11.56 -10.80 -3.30
N LEU A 141 -11.15 -11.97 -2.81
CA LEU A 141 -12.07 -13.07 -2.57
C LEU A 141 -13.10 -12.72 -1.48
N GLU A 142 -12.68 -12.11 -0.36
CA GLU A 142 -13.59 -11.64 0.69
C GLU A 142 -14.65 -10.70 0.11
N TRP A 143 -14.23 -9.75 -0.73
CA TRP A 143 -15.12 -8.84 -1.44
C TRP A 143 -16.10 -9.58 -2.36
N LEU A 144 -15.61 -10.53 -3.17
CA LEU A 144 -16.45 -11.31 -4.09
C LEU A 144 -17.50 -12.14 -3.34
N TYR A 145 -17.12 -12.78 -2.24
CA TYR A 145 -18.04 -13.61 -1.46
C TYR A 145 -19.05 -12.78 -0.67
N PHE A 146 -18.63 -11.61 -0.13
CA PHE A 146 -19.54 -10.66 0.51
C PHE A 146 -20.66 -10.23 -0.45
N TYR A 147 -20.30 -9.83 -1.67
CA TYR A 147 -21.28 -9.42 -2.67
C TYR A 147 -22.09 -10.57 -3.25
N LEU A 148 -21.53 -11.79 -3.31
CA LEU A 148 -22.29 -12.98 -3.66
C LEU A 148 -23.39 -13.26 -2.63
N ALA A 149 -23.09 -13.13 -1.34
CA ALA A 149 -24.08 -13.30 -0.27
C ALA A 149 -25.21 -12.27 -0.38
N ASP A 150 -24.87 -10.99 -0.62
CA ASP A 150 -25.89 -9.94 -0.84
C ASP A 150 -26.70 -10.18 -2.12
N TYR A 151 -26.07 -10.65 -3.19
CA TYR A 151 -26.73 -11.01 -4.44
C TYR A 151 -27.73 -12.15 -4.26
N LYS A 152 -27.35 -13.20 -3.51
CA LYS A 152 -28.21 -14.35 -3.21
C LYS A 152 -29.41 -13.99 -2.32
N ARG A 153 -29.26 -13.01 -1.42
CA ARG A 153 -30.32 -12.57 -0.50
C ARG A 153 -31.45 -11.80 -1.20
N LYS A 154 -31.18 -11.16 -2.34
CA LYS A 154 -32.17 -10.32 -3.02
C LYS A 154 -33.10 -11.17 -3.89
N GLU A 155 -34.38 -11.22 -3.52
CA GLU A 155 -35.43 -11.90 -4.30
C GLU A 155 -35.49 -11.40 -5.76
N ASN A 156 -35.26 -10.11 -5.96
CA ASN A 156 -35.13 -9.52 -7.29
C ASN A 156 -33.67 -9.16 -7.57
N LYS A 157 -32.97 -10.02 -8.32
CA LYS A 157 -31.59 -9.81 -8.80
C LYS A 157 -31.34 -8.45 -9.46
N ARG A 158 -32.39 -7.77 -9.97
CA ARG A 158 -32.31 -6.44 -10.60
C ARG A 158 -32.15 -5.28 -9.60
N SER A 159 -32.40 -5.49 -8.31
CA SER A 159 -32.17 -4.47 -7.26
C SER A 159 -30.75 -4.51 -6.70
N PHE A 160 -29.92 -5.46 -7.14
CA PHE A 160 -28.52 -5.46 -6.79
C PHE A 160 -27.80 -4.32 -7.52
N THR A 161 -27.23 -3.41 -6.75
CA THR A 161 -26.49 -2.26 -7.27
C THR A 161 -25.03 -2.62 -7.44
N CYS A 162 -24.43 -2.15 -8.52
CA CYS A 162 -22.99 -2.32 -8.72
C CYS A 162 -22.21 -1.73 -7.54
N PRO A 163 -21.18 -2.43 -7.02
CA PRO A 163 -20.35 -1.96 -5.93
C PRO A 163 -19.41 -0.84 -6.39
N ARG A 164 -19.95 0.38 -6.60
CA ARG A 164 -19.26 1.49 -7.29
C ARG A 164 -18.29 2.32 -6.42
N ASN A 165 -18.06 1.95 -5.16
CA ASN A 165 -17.28 2.78 -4.22
C ASN A 165 -16.17 2.04 -3.46
N SER A 166 -15.83 0.79 -3.81
CA SER A 166 -14.67 0.14 -3.19
C SER A 166 -13.39 0.64 -3.84
N PHE A 167 -12.48 1.20 -3.03
CA PHE A 167 -11.23 1.85 -3.42
C PHE A 167 -10.32 0.99 -4.33
N ASP A 168 -10.56 -0.32 -4.39
CA ASP A 168 -9.74 -1.31 -5.09
C ASP A 168 -10.37 -1.86 -6.39
N TYR A 169 -11.46 -1.26 -6.87
CA TYR A 169 -12.22 -1.74 -8.03
C TYR A 169 -11.39 -1.88 -9.33
N LYS A 170 -10.42 -0.99 -9.54
CA LYS A 170 -9.51 -1.04 -10.71
C LYS A 170 -8.46 -2.14 -10.58
N GLU A 171 -7.95 -2.39 -9.37
CA GLU A 171 -6.94 -3.42 -9.14
C GLU A 171 -7.56 -4.83 -9.28
N TYR A 172 -8.83 -4.95 -8.91
CA TYR A 172 -9.62 -6.16 -9.13
C TYR A 172 -9.79 -6.53 -10.61
N LEU A 173 -9.96 -5.54 -11.50
CA LEU A 173 -10.00 -5.77 -12.96
C LEU A 173 -8.71 -6.39 -13.48
N LYS A 174 -7.57 -5.91 -12.97
CA LYS A 174 -6.26 -6.41 -13.35
C LYS A 174 -6.10 -7.85 -12.90
N LEU A 175 -6.46 -8.17 -11.65
CA LEU A 175 -6.40 -9.55 -11.12
C LEU A 175 -7.24 -10.54 -11.93
N LEU A 176 -8.47 -10.17 -12.33
CA LEU A 176 -9.30 -11.02 -13.19
C LEU A 176 -8.68 -11.25 -14.57
N SER A 177 -8.17 -10.19 -15.22
CA SER A 177 -7.52 -10.31 -16.53
C SER A 177 -6.21 -11.12 -16.48
N GLU A 178 -5.51 -11.09 -15.35
CA GLU A 178 -4.34 -11.93 -15.12
C GLU A 178 -4.71 -13.42 -15.09
N CYS A 179 -5.89 -13.78 -14.60
CA CYS A 179 -6.33 -15.18 -14.61
C CYS A 179 -6.59 -15.70 -16.03
N GLU A 180 -7.09 -14.87 -16.94
CA GLU A 180 -7.26 -15.24 -18.36
C GLU A 180 -5.93 -15.58 -19.05
N THR A 181 -4.85 -14.89 -18.65
CA THR A 181 -3.51 -15.04 -19.25
C THR A 181 -2.62 -16.04 -18.50
N LYS A 182 -2.85 -16.27 -17.20
CA LYS A 182 -2.03 -17.12 -16.33
C LYS A 182 -2.89 -18.15 -15.60
N LYS A 183 -3.22 -19.25 -16.30
CA LYS A 183 -4.08 -20.34 -15.80
C LYS A 183 -3.56 -21.11 -14.56
N ASN A 184 -2.32 -20.89 -14.12
CA ASN A 184 -1.65 -21.73 -13.11
C ASN A 184 -1.57 -21.13 -11.69
N LYS A 185 -2.28 -20.05 -11.37
CA LYS A 185 -2.32 -19.54 -9.99
C LYS A 185 -3.44 -20.22 -9.19
N ASN A 186 -3.14 -20.72 -7.99
CA ASN A 186 -4.13 -21.29 -7.05
C ASN A 186 -5.34 -20.36 -6.84
N PHE A 187 -5.08 -19.05 -6.78
CA PHE A 187 -6.11 -18.01 -6.75
C PHE A 187 -7.09 -18.08 -7.93
N CYS A 188 -6.60 -18.22 -9.17
CA CYS A 188 -7.46 -18.28 -10.36
C CYS A 188 -8.35 -19.52 -10.39
N ARG A 189 -7.89 -20.63 -9.80
CA ARG A 189 -8.73 -21.84 -9.62
C ARG A 189 -9.96 -21.55 -8.77
N ILE A 190 -9.83 -20.74 -7.72
CA ILE A 190 -10.98 -20.32 -6.89
C ILE A 190 -11.92 -19.42 -7.68
N ILE A 191 -11.39 -18.47 -8.46
CA ILE A 191 -12.19 -17.59 -9.31
C ILE A 191 -12.98 -18.41 -10.36
N TYR A 192 -12.36 -19.37 -11.02
CA TYR A 192 -13.05 -20.23 -11.98
C TYR A 192 -14.11 -21.10 -11.33
N LYS A 193 -13.83 -21.66 -10.16
CA LYS A 193 -14.84 -22.41 -9.39
C LYS A 193 -16.04 -21.51 -9.04
N LEU A 194 -15.78 -20.29 -8.58
CA LEU A 194 -16.83 -19.31 -8.28
C LEU A 194 -17.66 -18.97 -9.52
N GLN A 195 -17.01 -18.83 -10.68
CA GLN A 195 -17.64 -18.56 -11.98
C GLN A 195 -18.49 -19.71 -12.48
N ASP A 196 -18.02 -20.94 -12.33
CA ASP A 196 -18.77 -22.14 -12.73
C ASP A 196 -20.02 -22.31 -11.84
N GLU A 197 -19.86 -22.17 -10.52
CA GLU A 197 -20.95 -22.35 -9.56
C GLU A 197 -21.95 -21.18 -9.52
N ASN A 198 -21.54 -19.97 -9.94
CA ASN A 198 -22.34 -18.75 -9.82
C ASN A 198 -22.24 -17.86 -11.07
N SER A 199 -22.42 -18.46 -12.25
CA SER A 199 -22.24 -17.80 -13.55
C SER A 199 -23.03 -16.50 -13.71
N ASP A 200 -24.31 -16.47 -13.29
CA ASP A 200 -25.16 -15.26 -13.34
C ASP A 200 -24.58 -14.11 -12.52
N TYR A 201 -24.06 -14.42 -11.33
CA TYR A 201 -23.44 -13.43 -10.45
C TYR A 201 -22.15 -12.92 -11.05
N MET A 202 -21.30 -13.81 -11.55
CA MET A 202 -20.05 -13.40 -12.18
C MET A 202 -20.29 -12.58 -13.44
N LEU A 203 -21.26 -12.94 -14.29
CA LEU A 203 -21.69 -12.13 -15.42
C LEU A 203 -22.18 -10.74 -14.99
N PHE A 204 -22.96 -10.67 -13.91
CA PHE A 204 -23.42 -9.41 -13.36
C PHE A 204 -22.26 -8.54 -12.87
N ILE A 205 -21.32 -9.11 -12.11
CA ILE A 205 -20.12 -8.42 -11.64
C ILE A 205 -19.27 -7.95 -12.84
N CYS A 206 -19.06 -8.79 -13.85
CA CYS A 206 -18.40 -8.42 -15.10
C CYS A 206 -19.09 -7.25 -15.80
N LYS A 207 -20.42 -7.22 -15.85
CA LYS A 207 -21.16 -6.09 -16.42
C LYS A 207 -20.97 -4.81 -15.61
N CYS A 208 -21.04 -4.90 -14.28
CA CYS A 208 -20.69 -3.77 -13.41
C CYS A 208 -19.28 -3.25 -13.70
N LEU A 209 -18.35 -4.18 -13.95
CA LEU A 209 -16.94 -3.94 -14.23
C LEU A 209 -16.73 -3.22 -15.57
N GLU A 210 -17.47 -3.59 -16.61
CA GLU A 210 -17.46 -2.91 -17.90
C GLU A 210 -18.03 -1.50 -17.82
N ASP A 211 -19.15 -1.31 -17.13
CA ASP A 211 -19.83 -0.02 -16.99
C ASP A 211 -19.00 1.03 -16.23
N ALA A 212 -18.03 0.60 -15.41
CA ALA A 212 -17.17 1.47 -14.62
C ALA A 212 -15.88 1.91 -15.34
N LYS A 213 -15.43 1.19 -16.39
CA LYS A 213 -14.23 1.55 -17.19
C LYS A 213 -14.23 3.00 -17.73
N PRO A 214 -15.32 3.55 -18.30
CA PRO A 214 -15.29 4.92 -18.83
C PRO A 214 -15.23 6.00 -17.73
N LEU A 215 -15.69 5.71 -16.50
CA LEU A 215 -15.66 6.66 -15.37
C LEU A 215 -14.25 6.80 -14.76
N ALA A 216 -13.39 5.79 -14.95
CA ALA A 216 -12.00 5.80 -14.50
C ALA A 216 -11.10 6.76 -15.30
N ILE A 217 -11.42 6.96 -16.59
CA ILE A 217 -10.64 7.75 -17.55
C ILE A 217 -10.98 9.24 -17.44
N THR A 218 -12.20 9.58 -17.04
CA THR A 218 -12.62 10.97 -16.88
C THR A 218 -11.93 11.67 -15.70
N SER A 219 -11.49 10.96 -14.66
CA SER A 219 -10.74 11.59 -13.55
C SER A 219 -9.37 12.10 -13.98
N GLU A 220 -8.67 11.40 -14.89
CA GLU A 220 -7.40 11.89 -15.47
C GLU A 220 -7.62 13.09 -16.40
N THR A 221 -8.72 13.10 -17.16
CA THR A 221 -9.03 14.28 -17.99
C THR A 221 -9.35 15.51 -17.14
N ASN A 222 -9.92 15.32 -15.95
CA ASN A 222 -10.21 16.41 -15.02
C ASN A 222 -8.94 16.95 -14.34
N THR A 223 -7.94 16.12 -14.02
CA THR A 223 -6.65 16.60 -13.50
C THR A 223 -5.85 17.36 -14.56
N ILE A 224 -5.87 16.91 -15.82
CA ILE A 224 -5.27 17.64 -16.95
C ILE A 224 -5.98 18.97 -17.17
N ARG A 225 -7.32 18.99 -17.16
CA ARG A 225 -8.09 20.25 -17.29
C ARG A 225 -7.84 21.22 -16.14
N LEU A 226 -7.73 20.72 -14.91
CA LEU A 226 -7.42 21.55 -13.74
C LEU A 226 -6.01 22.13 -13.83
N ALA A 227 -5.03 21.32 -14.26
CA ALA A 227 -3.64 21.74 -14.46
C ALA A 227 -3.49 22.79 -15.58
N VAL A 228 -4.23 22.63 -16.68
CA VAL A 228 -4.26 23.61 -17.78
C VAL A 228 -4.91 24.91 -17.30
N ALA A 229 -6.01 24.83 -16.55
CA ALA A 229 -6.67 26.01 -16.01
C ALA A 229 -5.78 26.78 -15.01
N THR A 230 -5.09 26.07 -14.11
CA THR A 230 -4.15 26.72 -13.17
C THR A 230 -2.94 27.32 -13.87
N PHE A 231 -2.43 26.67 -14.92
CA PHE A 231 -1.35 27.21 -15.74
C PHE A 231 -1.75 28.51 -16.46
N ILE A 232 -2.95 28.56 -17.06
CA ILE A 232 -3.48 29.77 -17.71
C ILE A 232 -3.59 30.92 -16.71
N VAL A 233 -4.11 30.67 -15.50
CA VAL A 233 -4.24 31.69 -14.45
C VAL A 233 -2.86 32.18 -13.98
N LEU A 234 -1.88 31.29 -13.83
CA LEU A 234 -0.52 31.69 -13.47
C LEU A 234 0.11 32.58 -14.55
N CYS A 235 -0.04 32.21 -15.83
CA CYS A 235 0.47 32.98 -16.96
C CYS A 235 -0.19 34.36 -17.06
N THR A 236 -1.50 34.48 -16.84
CA THR A 236 -2.18 35.78 -16.87
C THR A 236 -1.72 36.69 -15.75
N ILE A 237 -1.50 36.16 -14.53
CA ILE A 237 -0.92 36.93 -13.42
C ILE A 237 0.48 37.43 -13.77
N LEU A 238 1.36 36.58 -14.31
CA LEU A 238 2.73 36.95 -14.70
C LEU A 238 2.74 38.04 -15.78
N ILE A 239 1.90 37.91 -16.81
CA ILE A 239 1.77 38.91 -17.87
C ILE A 239 1.27 40.24 -17.30
N THR A 240 0.28 40.18 -16.40
CA THR A 240 -0.27 41.37 -15.75
C THR A 240 0.80 42.08 -14.92
N VAL A 241 1.57 41.33 -14.11
CA VAL A 241 2.71 41.87 -13.35
C VAL A 241 3.76 42.48 -14.28
N LEU A 242 4.09 41.85 -15.41
CA LEU A 242 5.05 42.37 -16.39
C LEU A 242 4.58 43.68 -17.04
N ILE A 243 3.29 43.79 -17.36
CA ILE A 243 2.69 45.02 -17.90
C ILE A 243 2.75 46.11 -16.82
N PHE A 244 2.28 45.84 -15.60
CA PHE A 244 2.39 46.81 -14.50
C PHE A 244 3.83 47.20 -14.21
N TYR A 245 4.77 46.26 -14.25
CA TYR A 245 6.19 46.53 -14.08
C TYR A 245 6.75 47.46 -15.17
N ARG A 246 6.31 47.28 -16.42
CA ARG A 246 6.72 48.09 -17.56
C ARG A 246 6.11 49.50 -17.55
N PHE A 247 4.90 49.65 -17.01
CA PHE A 247 4.15 50.92 -17.03
C PHE A 247 4.18 51.72 -15.73
N ASN A 248 4.69 51.15 -14.63
CA ASN A 248 4.77 51.84 -13.34
C ASN A 248 6.16 52.44 -13.12
N PHE A 249 6.20 53.62 -12.47
CA PHE A 249 7.34 54.52 -12.29
C PHE A 249 8.61 53.89 -11.67
N PHE A 250 8.51 52.66 -11.16
CA PHE A 250 9.59 51.85 -10.57
C PHE A 250 10.60 51.28 -11.58
N GLY A 251 10.26 51.18 -12.88
CA GLY A 251 11.20 50.68 -13.91
C GLY A 251 12.47 51.53 -14.05
N LEU A 252 12.35 52.85 -13.88
CA LEU A 252 13.49 53.78 -13.91
C LEU A 252 14.39 53.64 -12.67
N TYR A 253 13.82 53.27 -11.52
CA TYR A 253 14.57 53.08 -10.28
C TYR A 253 15.44 51.81 -10.35
N LEU A 254 14.87 50.69 -10.83
CA LEU A 254 15.59 49.43 -11.00
C LEU A 254 16.70 49.49 -12.06
N GLN A 255 16.49 50.24 -13.15
CA GLN A 255 17.54 50.46 -14.15
C GLN A 255 18.77 51.17 -13.55
N ARG A 256 18.56 52.11 -12.62
CA ARG A 256 19.65 52.78 -11.88
C ARG A 256 20.41 51.82 -10.97
N THR A 257 19.69 50.94 -10.27
CA THR A 257 20.28 49.96 -9.35
C THR A 257 21.10 48.91 -10.10
N LEU A 258 20.58 48.39 -11.23
CA LEU A 258 21.30 47.43 -12.08
C LEU A 258 22.57 48.03 -12.70
N ARG A 259 22.56 49.33 -13.04
CA ARG A 259 23.75 50.03 -13.56
C ARG A 259 24.87 50.12 -12.51
N LYS A 260 24.52 50.33 -11.24
CA LYS A 260 25.50 50.34 -10.13
C LYS A 260 26.10 48.96 -9.89
N ILE A 261 25.28 47.91 -9.89
CA ILE A 261 25.73 46.51 -9.74
C ILE A 261 26.69 46.13 -10.86
N ARG A 262 26.38 46.50 -12.12
CA ARG A 262 27.27 46.22 -13.28
C ARG A 262 28.61 46.93 -13.17
N SER A 263 28.65 48.14 -12.60
CA SER A 263 29.92 48.86 -12.38
C SER A 263 30.79 48.19 -11.30
N HIS A 264 30.16 47.63 -10.26
CA HIS A 264 30.88 46.89 -9.23
C HIS A 264 31.45 45.55 -9.74
N LEU A 265 30.71 44.86 -10.62
CA LEU A 265 31.19 43.63 -11.27
C LEU A 265 32.37 43.91 -12.22
N ASN A 266 32.34 45.00 -12.99
CA ASN A 266 33.46 45.36 -13.84
C ASN A 266 34.71 45.78 -13.06
N ASN A 267 34.58 46.40 -11.88
CA ASN A 267 35.72 46.72 -11.02
C ASN A 267 36.36 45.48 -10.36
N LYS A 268 35.59 44.40 -10.12
CA LYS A 268 36.11 43.14 -9.56
C LYS A 268 36.85 42.25 -10.57
N ASN A 269 36.72 42.50 -11.87
CA ASN A 269 37.40 41.72 -12.91
C ASN A 269 38.91 42.02 -13.03
N ASN A 270 39.43 43.09 -12.42
CA ASN A 270 40.88 43.35 -12.41
C ASN A 270 41.64 42.55 -11.33
N ASP A 271 40.98 42.17 -10.23
CA ASP A 271 41.63 41.42 -9.14
C ASP A 271 41.68 39.90 -9.40
N ASN A 272 40.89 39.40 -10.37
CA ASN A 272 40.80 37.97 -10.71
C ASN A 272 41.86 37.48 -11.70
N TYR A 273 42.72 38.34 -12.25
CA TYR A 273 43.81 37.90 -13.14
C TYR A 273 44.94 37.17 -12.37
N ILE A 274 45.09 37.44 -11.07
CA ILE A 274 46.17 36.86 -10.25
C ILE A 274 45.83 35.43 -9.79
N LEU A 275 44.55 35.05 -9.74
CA LEU A 275 44.13 33.74 -9.24
C LEU A 275 44.19 32.62 -10.31
N ASN A 276 44.04 32.95 -11.60
CA ASN A 276 44.06 31.96 -12.68
C ASN A 276 45.47 31.44 -12.99
N ASP A 277 46.52 32.24 -12.77
CA ASP A 277 47.91 31.88 -13.08
C ASP A 277 48.45 30.82 -12.09
N ILE A 278 47.91 30.78 -10.86
CA ILE A 278 48.30 29.82 -9.81
C ILE A 278 47.77 28.41 -10.13
N PHE A 279 46.59 28.29 -10.77
CA PHE A 279 45.99 27.00 -11.11
C PHE A 279 46.61 26.34 -12.36
N GLU A 280 47.18 27.11 -13.30
CA GLU A 280 47.84 26.54 -14.50
C GLU A 280 49.22 25.92 -14.21
N MET A 281 49.95 26.41 -13.19
CA MET A 281 51.22 25.80 -12.77
C MET A 281 51.06 24.44 -12.11
N GLU A 282 49.97 24.21 -11.37
CA GLU A 282 49.77 22.95 -10.63
C GLU A 282 49.34 21.79 -11.56
N TYR A 283 48.63 22.11 -12.65
CA TYR A 283 48.13 21.11 -13.61
C TYR A 283 49.22 20.59 -14.57
N THR A 284 50.21 21.41 -14.92
CA THR A 284 51.30 20.99 -15.82
C THR A 284 52.39 20.16 -15.12
N GLY A 285 52.49 20.24 -13.79
CA GLY A 285 53.37 19.38 -12.98
C GLY A 285 52.91 17.92 -12.95
N LEU A 286 51.61 17.68 -12.80
CA LEU A 286 51.05 16.32 -12.64
C LEU A 286 51.08 15.48 -13.92
N ILE A 287 50.95 16.11 -15.10
CA ILE A 287 50.91 15.39 -16.39
C ILE A 287 52.31 14.91 -16.82
N LYS A 288 53.39 15.50 -16.30
CA LYS A 288 54.77 15.12 -16.70
C LYS A 288 55.29 13.85 -16.03
N ASP A 289 54.73 13.46 -14.90
CA ASP A 289 55.17 12.28 -14.14
C ASP A 289 54.48 10.98 -14.58
N GLU A 290 53.34 11.06 -15.29
CA GLU A 290 52.55 9.87 -15.68
C GLU A 290 53.04 9.17 -16.96
N TYR A 291 53.92 9.80 -17.76
CA TYR A 291 54.44 9.24 -19.02
C TYR A 291 55.85 8.63 -18.93
N LYS A 292 56.37 8.39 -17.72
CA LYS A 292 57.75 7.90 -17.52
C LYS A 292 57.81 6.49 -16.90
N ILE A 293 57.17 5.50 -17.53
CA ILE A 293 57.44 4.06 -17.30
C ILE A 293 57.33 3.36 -18.68
N GLU A 294 58.41 3.34 -19.46
CA GLU A 294 59.46 2.31 -19.53
C GLU A 294 59.08 1.10 -20.42
N TYR A 295 59.35 1.24 -21.72
CA TYR A 295 59.50 0.12 -22.64
C TYR A 295 60.94 -0.41 -22.53
N THR A 296 61.13 -1.57 -21.91
CA THR A 296 62.34 -2.38 -22.11
C THR A 296 62.00 -3.59 -22.98
N SER A 297 62.40 -3.53 -24.25
CA SER A 297 62.41 -4.64 -25.19
C SER A 297 63.79 -5.31 -25.22
N LYS A 298 63.80 -6.65 -25.27
CA LYS A 298 64.85 -7.59 -25.75
C LYS A 298 66.20 -7.61 -24.98
N GLY A 299 66.88 -8.75 -24.81
CA GLY A 299 66.71 -10.10 -25.35
C GLY A 299 67.94 -10.97 -25.04
N TYR A 300 68.00 -12.13 -25.70
CA TYR A 300 69.00 -13.22 -25.68
C TYR A 300 68.87 -14.28 -24.58
#